data_AF-A0A9P1G8Q7-F1
#
_entry.id   AF-A0A9P1G8Q7-F1
#
_cell.length_a   1.000
_cell.length_b   1.000
_cell.length_c   1.000
_cell.angle_alpha   90.00
_cell.angle_beta   90.00
_cell.angle_gamma   90.00
#
_symmetry.space_group_name_H-M   'P 1'
#
loop_
_entity.id
_entity.type
_entity.pdbx_description
1 polymer ?
#
loop_
_entity_poly.entity_id
_entity_poly.type
_entity_poly.pdbx_seq_one_letter_code
_entity_poly.pdbx_strand_id
1 'polypeptide(L)'
;ICSFSNNQFKVKEELGDGDPLKSSFYLALQSPECQGTAMVLDNDCTPLQRSWCLFELLQTRYVAPKYKSGYEGLLLCTPTGVLQWGNADVDTVVRLAEKVGETRLENAQASRIEDKIMIDQCVVETVEGGFPEVNKFVHESIKKVLDEANGSFQLRVQELMRRLDREGSPPSQRVLLGRSSIRAWTQFSGAKKSSTDGSDVCESPHGDL
;
A
#
# COMPACT_ATOMS: atom_id res chain seq x y z
N ILE A 1 -9.92 -8.22 17.55
CA ILE A 1 -8.80 -8.37 18.51
C ILE A 1 -7.56 -7.88 17.79
N CYS A 2 -6.84 -6.93 18.37
CA CYS A 2 -5.58 -6.44 17.81
C CYS A 2 -4.42 -7.14 18.53
N SER A 3 -3.56 -7.85 17.80
CA SER A 3 -2.62 -8.82 18.39
C SER A 3 -1.39 -8.20 19.07
N PHE A 4 -1.08 -6.92 18.76
CA PHE A 4 0.03 -6.16 19.35
C PHE A 4 -0.42 -4.78 19.86
N SER A 5 -1.72 -4.64 20.15
CA SER A 5 -2.29 -3.43 20.74
C SER A 5 -2.21 -3.46 22.25
N ASN A 6 -2.31 -2.28 22.86
CA ASN A 6 -2.39 -2.16 24.31
C ASN A 6 -3.55 -3.00 24.84
N ASN A 7 -3.31 -3.81 25.88
CA ASN A 7 -4.35 -4.57 26.54
C ASN A 7 -5.32 -3.63 27.27
N GLN A 8 -6.46 -3.36 26.62
CA GLN A 8 -7.48 -2.42 27.10
C GLN A 8 -8.17 -2.88 28.41
N PHE A 9 -7.97 -4.13 28.85
CA PHE A 9 -8.43 -4.62 30.15
C PHE A 9 -7.42 -4.37 31.28
N LYS A 10 -6.17 -4.04 30.93
CA LYS A 10 -5.03 -3.84 31.84
C LYS A 10 -4.24 -2.59 31.48
N VAL A 11 -4.96 -1.49 31.19
CA VAL A 11 -4.38 -0.24 30.70
C VAL A 11 -3.29 0.30 31.64
N LYS A 12 -3.47 0.18 32.97
CA LYS A 12 -2.49 0.70 33.94
C LYS A 12 -1.16 -0.03 33.84
N GLU A 13 -1.23 -1.35 33.72
CA GLU A 13 -0.05 -2.22 33.59
C GLU A 13 0.61 -2.04 32.22
N GLU A 14 -0.18 -1.86 31.17
CA GLU A 14 0.31 -1.69 29.80
C GLU A 14 0.96 -0.34 29.56
N LEU A 15 0.45 0.75 30.14
CA LEU A 15 1.00 2.10 29.97
C LEU A 15 2.20 2.39 30.90
N GLY A 16 2.76 1.40 31.62
CA GLY A 16 3.96 1.60 32.45
C GLY A 16 3.88 2.83 33.39
N ASP A 17 2.91 2.80 34.32
CA ASP A 17 2.52 3.91 35.22
C ASP A 17 1.71 5.05 34.59
N GLY A 18 1.09 4.79 33.43
CA GLY A 18 0.21 5.74 32.75
C GLY A 18 0.93 6.64 31.74
N ASP A 19 2.19 6.32 31.41
CA ASP A 19 2.96 6.95 30.34
C ASP A 19 2.74 6.21 29.01
N PRO A 20 1.99 6.79 28.06
CA PRO A 20 1.69 6.11 26.81
C PRO A 20 2.92 5.81 25.94
N LEU A 21 4.06 6.51 26.18
CA LEU A 21 5.34 6.27 25.52
C LEU A 21 6.12 5.09 26.12
N LYS A 22 5.57 4.38 27.10
CA LYS A 22 6.11 3.12 27.62
C LYS A 22 5.23 1.92 27.29
N SER A 23 4.19 2.14 26.48
CA SER A 23 3.21 1.11 26.17
C SER A 23 3.80 -0.04 25.37
N SER A 24 3.24 -1.25 25.50
CA SER A 24 3.70 -2.41 24.73
C SER A 24 3.66 -2.16 23.22
N PHE A 25 2.61 -1.47 22.74
CA PHE A 25 2.51 -1.00 21.37
C PHE A 25 3.64 -0.03 21.01
N TYR A 26 3.91 0.96 21.86
CA TYR A 26 5.02 1.91 21.65
C TYR A 26 6.35 1.16 21.49
N LEU A 27 6.66 0.25 22.42
CA LEU A 27 7.91 -0.49 22.43
C LEU A 27 8.05 -1.38 21.18
N ALA A 28 6.96 -2.04 20.78
CA ALA A 28 6.91 -2.82 19.54
C ALA A 28 7.19 -1.93 18.32
N LEU A 29 6.59 -0.74 18.24
CA LEU A 29 6.81 0.22 17.17
C LEU A 29 8.26 0.75 17.14
N GLN A 30 8.92 0.87 18.30
CA GLN A 30 10.33 1.23 18.39
C GLN A 30 11.27 0.10 17.96
N SER A 31 10.85 -1.16 17.95
CA SER A 31 11.69 -2.30 17.54
C SER A 31 12.29 -2.13 16.14
N PRO A 32 13.61 -2.35 15.94
CA PRO A 32 14.26 -2.25 14.62
C PRO A 32 13.59 -3.10 13.53
N GLU A 33 12.95 -4.20 13.92
CA GLU A 33 12.32 -5.16 13.04
C GLU A 33 10.85 -4.81 12.70
N CYS A 34 10.28 -3.80 13.38
CA CYS A 34 8.92 -3.36 13.11
C CYS A 34 8.86 -2.58 11.79
N GLN A 35 8.09 -3.11 10.84
CA GLN A 35 7.88 -2.52 9.51
C GLN A 35 6.72 -1.53 9.46
N GLY A 36 5.85 -1.49 10.46
CA GLY A 36 4.68 -0.62 10.43
C GLY A 36 3.55 -1.12 11.30
N THR A 37 2.38 -0.52 11.09
CA THR A 37 1.15 -0.86 11.78
C THR A 37 0.10 -1.24 10.75
N ALA A 38 -0.50 -2.42 10.93
CA ALA A 38 -1.61 -2.90 10.12
C ALA A 38 -2.93 -2.67 10.87
N MET A 39 -3.81 -1.85 10.30
CA MET A 39 -5.16 -1.63 10.83
C MET A 39 -6.17 -2.39 9.98
N VAL A 40 -6.76 -3.43 10.55
CA VAL A 40 -7.80 -4.23 9.88
C VAL A 40 -9.14 -3.54 10.03
N LEU A 41 -9.63 -2.94 8.95
CA LEU A 41 -10.94 -2.30 8.85
C LEU A 41 -12.04 -3.34 8.59
N ASP A 42 -13.15 -3.18 9.30
CA ASP A 42 -14.42 -3.80 8.96
C ASP A 42 -15.24 -2.85 8.07
N ASN A 43 -16.43 -3.30 7.63
CA ASN A 43 -17.30 -2.53 6.74
C ASN A 43 -17.77 -1.19 7.33
N ASP A 44 -17.70 -1.03 8.66
CA ASP A 44 -18.16 0.16 9.37
C ASP A 44 -16.99 1.04 9.83
N CYS A 45 -15.75 0.67 9.48
CA CYS A 45 -14.53 1.30 9.96
C CYS A 45 -14.49 1.44 11.49
N THR A 46 -15.04 0.47 12.22
CA THR A 46 -15.11 0.47 13.70
C THR A 46 -13.77 0.78 14.37
N PRO A 47 -12.60 0.31 13.87
CA PRO A 47 -11.32 0.69 14.45
C PRO A 47 -11.10 2.21 14.51
N LEU A 48 -11.50 2.96 13.48
CA LEU A 48 -11.36 4.42 13.44
C LEU A 48 -12.32 5.14 14.40
N GLN A 49 -13.30 4.43 14.94
CA GLN A 49 -14.25 4.94 15.92
C GLN A 49 -13.80 4.66 17.37
N ARG A 50 -12.63 4.02 17.57
CA ARG A 50 -12.11 3.66 18.90
C ARG A 50 -10.91 4.53 19.26
N SER A 51 -10.97 5.24 20.39
CA SER A 51 -9.89 6.14 20.83
C SER A 51 -8.55 5.41 20.97
N TRP A 52 -8.55 4.16 21.42
CA TRP A 52 -7.32 3.37 21.52
C TRP A 52 -6.66 3.08 20.17
N CYS A 53 -7.44 2.79 19.14
CA CYS A 53 -6.89 2.59 17.79
C CYS A 53 -6.42 3.91 17.18
N LEU A 54 -7.08 5.02 17.50
CA LEU A 54 -6.58 6.36 17.16
C LEU A 54 -5.22 6.61 17.81
N PHE A 55 -5.05 6.29 19.09
CA PHE A 55 -3.78 6.46 19.80
C PHE A 55 -2.63 5.67 19.14
N GLU A 56 -2.89 4.44 18.71
CA GLU A 56 -1.93 3.61 17.97
C GLU A 56 -1.57 4.20 16.60
N LEU A 57 -2.55 4.78 15.92
CA LEU A 57 -2.37 5.47 14.65
C LEU A 57 -1.48 6.73 14.79
N LEU A 58 -1.66 7.50 15.87
CA LEU A 58 -0.80 8.65 16.18
C LEU A 58 0.65 8.21 16.38
N GLN A 59 0.86 7.17 17.18
CA GLN A 59 2.19 6.64 17.43
C GLN A 59 2.85 6.20 16.12
N THR A 60 2.11 5.46 15.28
CA THR A 60 2.57 5.02 13.94
C THR A 60 3.07 6.19 13.09
N ARG A 61 2.39 7.34 13.15
CA ARG A 61 2.66 8.49 12.28
C ARG A 61 3.74 9.44 12.79
N TYR A 62 3.74 9.72 14.09
CA TYR A 62 4.52 10.80 14.70
C TYR A 62 5.68 10.29 15.55
N VAL A 63 5.57 9.08 16.06
CA VAL A 63 6.50 8.52 17.05
C VAL A 63 7.37 7.41 16.45
N ALA A 64 6.89 6.73 15.40
CA ALA A 64 7.66 5.69 14.74
C ALA A 64 9.00 6.22 14.19
N PRO A 65 10.10 5.44 14.33
CA PRO A 65 11.40 5.84 13.83
C PRO A 65 11.42 5.97 12.30
N LYS A 66 11.40 7.22 11.80
CA LYS A 66 11.36 7.52 10.36
C LYS A 66 12.63 7.14 9.59
N TYR A 67 13.71 6.83 10.30
CA TYR A 67 15.00 6.45 9.73
C TYR A 67 15.15 4.94 9.49
N LYS A 68 14.12 4.13 9.76
CA LYS A 68 14.15 2.69 9.49
C LYS A 68 13.98 2.40 8.00
N SER A 69 14.94 1.70 7.41
CA SER A 69 14.80 1.18 6.05
C SER A 69 13.65 0.18 5.97
N GLY A 70 12.74 0.35 5.02
CA GLY A 70 11.60 -0.56 4.83
C GLY A 70 10.43 -0.34 5.79
N TYR A 71 10.38 0.78 6.50
CA TYR A 71 9.19 1.15 7.28
C TYR A 71 8.05 1.59 6.35
N GLU A 72 6.96 0.83 6.35
CA GLU A 72 5.76 1.04 5.53
C GLU A 72 4.75 2.01 6.19
N GLY A 73 4.90 2.30 7.48
CA GLY A 73 3.98 3.19 8.19
C GLY A 73 2.64 2.53 8.48
N LEU A 74 1.54 3.18 8.09
CA LEU A 74 0.19 2.67 8.29
C LEU A 74 -0.28 1.90 7.06
N LEU A 75 -0.57 0.62 7.25
CA LEU A 75 -1.25 -0.24 6.28
C LEU A 75 -2.70 -0.40 6.70
N LEU A 76 -3.61 -0.23 5.74
CA LEU A 76 -5.04 -0.47 5.92
C LEU A 76 -5.33 -1.85 5.35
N CYS A 77 -5.97 -2.68 6.14
CA CYS A 77 -6.20 -4.07 5.78
C CYS A 77 -7.70 -4.38 5.88
N THR A 78 -8.11 -5.42 5.19
CA THR A 78 -9.40 -6.09 5.36
C THR A 78 -9.12 -7.56 5.74
N PRO A 79 -10.15 -8.35 6.10
CA PRO A 79 -9.97 -9.79 6.25
C PRO A 79 -9.41 -10.50 5.01
N THR A 80 -9.51 -9.88 3.83
CA THR A 80 -9.05 -10.45 2.56
C THR A 80 -7.64 -10.00 2.16
N GLY A 81 -7.02 -9.05 2.87
CA GLY A 81 -5.63 -8.65 2.63
C GLY A 81 -5.34 -7.18 2.87
N VAL A 82 -4.20 -6.72 2.38
CA VAL A 82 -3.75 -5.33 2.49
C VAL A 82 -4.33 -4.50 1.33
N LEU A 83 -4.98 -3.39 1.65
CA LEU A 83 -5.64 -2.55 0.67
C LEU A 83 -4.63 -1.83 -0.24
N GLN A 84 -3.52 -1.35 0.32
CA GLN A 84 -2.45 -0.65 -0.40
C GLN A 84 -1.74 -1.50 -1.47
N TRP A 85 -1.94 -2.82 -1.48
CA TRP A 85 -1.31 -3.71 -2.46
C TRP A 85 -2.21 -4.00 -3.68
N GLY A 86 -3.35 -3.32 -3.82
CA GLY A 86 -4.22 -3.43 -5.01
C GLY A 86 -4.92 -4.79 -5.17
N ASN A 87 -4.88 -5.63 -4.13
CA ASN A 87 -5.51 -6.95 -4.11
C ASN A 87 -6.96 -6.93 -3.59
N ALA A 88 -7.39 -5.80 -3.04
CA ALA A 88 -8.75 -5.63 -2.55
C ALA A 88 -9.74 -5.46 -3.70
N ASP A 89 -10.97 -5.91 -3.45
CA ASP A 89 -12.11 -5.68 -4.32
C ASP A 89 -12.46 -4.18 -4.38
N VAL A 90 -12.76 -3.67 -5.59
CA VAL A 90 -12.99 -2.23 -5.82
C VAL A 90 -14.21 -1.74 -5.04
N ASP A 91 -15.29 -2.51 -5.01
CA ASP A 91 -16.51 -2.14 -4.29
C ASP A 91 -16.24 -2.05 -2.78
N THR A 92 -15.41 -2.96 -2.26
CA THR A 92 -14.95 -2.93 -0.87
C THR A 92 -14.15 -1.66 -0.59
N VAL A 93 -13.20 -1.30 -1.46
CA VAL A 93 -12.38 -0.09 -1.31
C VAL A 93 -13.22 1.18 -1.36
N VAL A 94 -14.16 1.29 -2.32
CA VAL A 94 -15.05 2.44 -2.46
C VAL A 94 -15.91 2.60 -1.20
N ARG A 95 -16.53 1.53 -0.72
CA ARG A 95 -17.35 1.55 0.50
C ARG A 95 -16.54 2.00 1.72
N LEU A 96 -15.33 1.47 1.90
CA LEU A 96 -14.46 1.87 2.99
C LEU A 96 -14.07 3.35 2.86
N ALA A 97 -13.77 3.83 1.65
CA ALA A 97 -13.42 5.21 1.43
C ALA A 97 -14.55 6.19 1.74
N GLU A 98 -15.79 5.86 1.38
CA GLU A 98 -16.98 6.62 1.76
C GLU A 98 -17.08 6.72 3.29
N LYS A 99 -16.98 5.57 3.99
CA LYS A 99 -17.04 5.53 5.46
C LYS A 99 -15.91 6.30 6.13
N VAL A 100 -14.68 6.16 5.62
CA VAL A 100 -13.54 6.91 6.13
C VAL A 100 -13.74 8.42 5.92
N GLY A 101 -14.26 8.86 4.77
CA GLY A 101 -14.48 10.29 4.49
C GLY A 101 -15.53 10.95 5.40
N GLU A 102 -16.50 10.18 5.87
CA GLU A 102 -17.50 10.61 6.85
C GLU A 102 -16.96 10.60 8.29
N THR A 103 -15.93 9.80 8.55
CA THR A 103 -15.39 9.60 9.91
C THR A 103 -14.65 10.86 10.40
N ARG A 104 -14.81 11.14 11.69
CA ARG A 104 -14.10 12.20 12.39
C ARG A 104 -13.48 11.62 13.65
N LEU A 105 -12.16 11.62 13.74
CA LEU A 105 -11.43 10.91 14.77
C LEU A 105 -11.65 11.51 16.17
N GLU A 106 -12.03 12.79 16.27
CA GLU A 106 -12.45 13.44 17.51
C GLU A 106 -13.72 12.81 18.11
N ASN A 107 -14.54 12.17 17.29
CA ASN A 107 -15.74 11.46 17.72
C ASN A 107 -15.45 10.02 18.17
N ALA A 108 -14.19 9.56 18.11
CA ALA A 108 -13.82 8.23 18.58
C ALA A 108 -14.12 8.07 20.08
N GLN A 109 -14.57 6.87 20.44
CA GLN A 109 -15.05 6.54 21.79
C GLN A 109 -14.11 5.57 22.49
N ALA A 110 -14.13 5.62 23.82
CA ALA A 110 -13.50 4.65 24.71
C ALA A 110 -14.52 4.18 25.74
N SER A 111 -14.39 2.94 26.22
CA SER A 111 -15.27 2.41 27.27
C SER A 111 -15.12 3.16 28.60
N ARG A 112 -13.99 3.84 28.79
CA ARG A 112 -13.69 4.70 29.93
C ARG A 112 -13.49 6.12 29.46
N ILE A 113 -14.20 7.06 30.05
CA ILE A 113 -14.13 8.46 29.65
C ILE A 113 -12.75 9.06 29.92
N GLU A 114 -12.05 8.57 30.95
CA GLU A 114 -10.70 9.03 31.27
C GLU A 114 -9.71 8.72 30.13
N ASP A 115 -9.82 7.54 29.51
CA ASP A 115 -8.97 7.14 28.38
C ASP A 115 -9.21 8.05 27.18
N LYS A 116 -10.49 8.38 26.89
CA LYS A 116 -10.83 9.32 25.81
C LYS A 116 -10.22 10.69 26.07
N ILE A 117 -10.42 11.25 27.26
CA ILE A 117 -9.89 12.57 27.61
C ILE A 117 -8.36 12.59 27.47
N MET A 118 -7.68 11.58 28.00
CA MET A 118 -6.22 11.45 27.90
C MET A 118 -5.75 11.38 26.45
N ILE A 119 -6.38 10.57 25.61
CA ILE A 119 -5.99 10.39 24.21
C ILE A 119 -6.29 11.64 23.39
N ASP A 120 -7.46 12.26 23.58
CA ASP A 120 -7.82 13.51 22.91
C ASP A 120 -6.84 14.64 23.28
N GLN A 121 -6.46 14.74 24.56
CA GLN A 121 -5.45 15.69 25.01
C GLN A 121 -4.08 15.41 24.37
N CYS A 122 -3.68 14.13 24.31
CA CYS A 122 -2.45 13.72 23.64
C CYS A 122 -2.44 14.15 22.15
N VAL A 123 -3.55 14.01 21.43
CA VAL A 123 -3.67 14.51 20.04
C VAL A 123 -3.40 16.01 19.96
N VAL A 124 -4.07 16.79 20.81
CA VAL A 124 -3.98 18.26 20.79
C VAL A 124 -2.59 18.75 21.16
N GLU A 125 -1.91 18.08 22.09
CA GLU A 125 -0.59 18.47 22.58
C GLU A 125 0.56 18.00 21.68
N THR A 126 0.46 16.81 21.09
CA THR A 126 1.57 16.18 20.37
C THR A 126 1.53 16.39 18.85
N VAL A 127 0.35 16.64 18.29
CA VAL A 127 0.18 16.84 16.85
C VAL A 127 -0.03 18.31 16.57
N GLU A 128 0.91 18.94 15.88
CA GLU A 128 0.71 20.29 15.34
C GLU A 128 -0.51 20.29 14.41
N GLY A 129 -1.50 21.14 14.72
CA GLY A 129 -2.80 21.16 14.02
C GLY A 129 -3.86 20.19 14.55
N GLY A 130 -3.52 19.33 15.53
CA GLY A 130 -4.45 18.47 16.26
C GLY A 130 -5.26 17.52 15.37
N PHE A 131 -6.52 17.27 15.74
CA PHE A 131 -7.44 16.37 15.04
C PHE A 131 -7.57 16.63 13.52
N PRO A 132 -7.64 17.87 13.02
CA PRO A 132 -7.62 18.14 11.58
C PRO A 132 -6.48 17.46 10.82
N GLU A 133 -5.24 17.51 11.32
CA GLU A 133 -4.09 16.87 10.66
C GLU A 133 -4.14 15.35 10.77
N VAL A 134 -4.65 14.80 11.88
CA VAL A 134 -4.81 13.35 12.03
C VAL A 134 -5.88 12.82 11.08
N ASN A 135 -7.04 13.49 10.99
CA ASN A 135 -8.10 13.15 10.03
C ASN A 135 -7.57 13.22 8.60
N LYS A 136 -6.82 14.27 8.26
CA LYS A 136 -6.18 14.42 6.95
C LYS A 136 -5.24 13.26 6.65
N PHE A 137 -4.42 12.83 7.60
CA PHE A 137 -3.53 11.67 7.41
C PHE A 137 -4.30 10.39 7.07
N VAL A 138 -5.42 10.11 7.76
CA VAL A 138 -6.25 8.94 7.46
C VAL A 138 -6.94 9.08 6.09
N HIS A 139 -7.45 10.27 5.77
CA HIS A 139 -8.04 10.57 4.47
C HIS A 139 -7.02 10.42 3.32
N GLU A 140 -5.78 10.89 3.50
CA GLU A 140 -4.71 10.70 2.53
C GLU A 140 -4.34 9.23 2.37
N SER A 141 -4.37 8.46 3.46
CA SER A 141 -4.08 7.02 3.42
C SER A 141 -5.13 6.26 2.60
N ILE A 142 -6.43 6.54 2.80
CA ILE A 142 -7.50 5.88 2.04
C ILE A 142 -7.58 6.38 0.59
N LYS A 143 -7.21 7.65 0.32
CA LYS A 143 -7.08 8.18 -1.05
C LYS A 143 -6.03 7.42 -1.85
N LYS A 144 -4.85 7.17 -1.27
CA LYS A 144 -3.81 6.36 -1.91
C LYS A 144 -4.30 4.95 -2.26
N VAL A 145 -5.07 4.35 -1.34
CA VAL A 145 -5.70 3.04 -1.57
C VAL A 145 -6.69 3.08 -2.74
N LEU A 146 -7.53 4.12 -2.81
CA LEU A 146 -8.46 4.30 -3.93
C LEU A 146 -7.73 4.44 -5.27
N ASP A 147 -6.67 5.25 -5.32
CA ASP A 147 -5.88 5.47 -6.52
C ASP A 147 -5.25 4.17 -7.01
N GLU A 148 -4.68 3.37 -6.11
CA GLU A 148 -4.08 2.07 -6.42
C GLU A 148 -5.13 1.05 -6.89
N ALA A 149 -6.28 0.97 -6.21
CA ALA A 149 -7.37 0.08 -6.60
C ALA A 149 -7.93 0.43 -7.98
N ASN A 150 -8.10 1.71 -8.28
CA ASN A 150 -8.52 2.18 -9.60
C ASN A 150 -7.47 1.84 -10.66
N GLY A 151 -6.18 2.09 -10.40
CA GLY A 151 -5.10 1.73 -11.32
C GLY A 151 -5.08 0.23 -11.66
N SER A 152 -5.11 -0.62 -10.64
CA SER A 152 -5.19 -2.08 -10.76
C SER A 152 -6.42 -2.53 -11.55
N PHE A 153 -7.59 -1.92 -11.30
CA PHE A 153 -8.82 -2.21 -12.03
C PHE A 153 -8.71 -1.84 -13.51
N GLN A 154 -8.25 -0.64 -13.84
CA GLN A 154 -8.11 -0.18 -15.24
C GLN A 154 -7.17 -1.10 -16.03
N LEU A 155 -6.05 -1.53 -15.43
CA LEU A 155 -5.12 -2.47 -16.06
C LEU A 155 -5.78 -3.83 -16.36
N ARG A 156 -6.58 -4.36 -15.43
CA ARG A 156 -7.30 -5.63 -15.64
C ARG A 156 -8.34 -5.53 -16.75
N VAL A 157 -9.08 -4.42 -16.81
CA VAL A 157 -10.05 -4.16 -17.88
C VAL A 157 -9.35 -4.08 -19.25
N GLN A 158 -8.25 -3.32 -19.34
CA GLN A 158 -7.47 -3.21 -20.58
C GLN A 158 -6.92 -4.56 -21.05
N GLU A 159 -6.38 -5.37 -20.14
CA GLU A 159 -5.90 -6.72 -20.46
C GLU A 159 -7.04 -7.63 -20.95
N LEU A 160 -8.22 -7.54 -20.34
CA LEU A 160 -9.39 -8.28 -20.79
C LEU A 160 -9.84 -7.86 -22.20
N MET A 161 -9.91 -6.55 -22.47
CA MET A 161 -10.22 -6.04 -23.81
C MET A 161 -9.22 -6.55 -24.84
N ARG A 162 -7.91 -6.46 -24.55
CA ARG A 162 -6.84 -6.97 -25.42
C ARG A 162 -6.94 -8.47 -25.69
N ARG A 163 -7.48 -9.25 -24.75
CA ARG A 163 -7.70 -10.69 -24.93
C ARG A 163 -8.89 -10.97 -25.83
N LEU A 164 -10.01 -10.28 -25.60
CA LEU A 164 -11.23 -10.42 -26.41
C LEU A 164 -10.99 -10.00 -27.87
N ASP A 165 -10.20 -8.95 -28.11
CA ASP A 165 -9.84 -8.51 -29.47
C ASP A 165 -9.01 -9.54 -30.24
N ARG A 166 -8.16 -10.32 -29.55
CA ARG A 166 -7.33 -11.36 -30.17
C ARG A 166 -8.16 -12.58 -30.59
N GLU A 167 -9.21 -12.91 -29.85
CA GLU A 167 -10.09 -14.04 -30.17
C GLU A 167 -11.06 -13.73 -31.33
N GLY A 168 -11.32 -12.45 -31.61
CA GLY A 168 -12.13 -11.98 -32.74
C GLY A 168 -11.40 -11.87 -34.08
N SER A 169 -10.09 -12.11 -34.14
CA SER A 169 -9.34 -12.10 -35.39
C SER A 169 -9.57 -13.41 -36.16
N PRO A 170 -10.14 -13.38 -37.39
CA PRO A 170 -10.34 -14.60 -38.16
C PRO A 170 -8.98 -15.29 -38.37
N PRO A 171 -8.93 -16.64 -38.36
CA PRO A 171 -7.70 -17.35 -38.66
C PRO A 171 -7.24 -16.90 -40.03
N SER A 172 -6.10 -16.19 -40.08
CA SER A 172 -5.43 -15.82 -41.31
C SER A 172 -5.39 -17.06 -42.20
N GLN A 173 -6.14 -17.02 -43.30
CA GLN A 173 -6.12 -18.08 -44.29
C GLN A 173 -4.65 -18.28 -44.67
N ARG A 174 -4.07 -19.41 -44.23
CA ARG A 174 -2.85 -19.92 -44.84
C ARG A 174 -3.19 -20.12 -46.30
N VAL A 175 -2.77 -19.17 -47.13
CA VAL A 175 -2.73 -19.32 -48.57
C VAL A 175 -1.91 -20.58 -48.82
N LEU A 176 -2.60 -21.68 -49.09
CA LEU A 176 -2.03 -22.88 -49.66
C LEU A 176 -1.58 -22.50 -51.07
N LEU A 177 -0.37 -21.93 -51.17
CA LEU A 177 0.33 -21.83 -52.44
C LEU A 177 0.50 -23.26 -52.95
N GLY A 178 -0.31 -23.59 -53.94
CA GLY A 178 -0.28 -24.84 -54.67
C GLY A 178 1.14 -25.13 -55.15
N ARG A 179 1.60 -26.35 -54.88
CA ARG A 179 2.80 -26.92 -55.49
C ARG A 179 2.56 -27.10 -56.98
N SER A 180 2.84 -26.07 -57.77
CA SER A 180 3.14 -26.21 -59.19
C SER A 180 4.65 -26.37 -59.33
N SER A 181 5.07 -27.63 -59.45
CA SER A 181 6.44 -28.03 -59.75
C SER A 181 6.75 -27.68 -61.21
N ILE A 182 7.51 -26.61 -61.44
CA ILE A 182 8.22 -26.36 -62.70
C ILE A 182 9.71 -26.27 -62.39
N ARG A 183 10.48 -27.10 -63.10
CA ARG A 183 11.95 -27.13 -63.11
C ARG A 183 12.48 -25.86 -63.78
N ALA A 184 13.53 -25.24 -63.22
CA ALA A 184 14.58 -24.59 -63.99
C ALA A 184 15.86 -24.40 -63.13
N TRP A 185 16.96 -24.91 -63.68
CA TRP A 185 18.34 -24.63 -63.29
C TRP A 185 18.72 -23.17 -63.61
N THR A 186 19.56 -22.51 -62.80
CA THR A 186 20.92 -22.06 -63.18
C THR A 186 21.63 -21.28 -62.04
N GLN A 187 22.96 -21.36 -62.09
CA GLN A 187 23.98 -20.85 -61.16
C GLN A 187 24.13 -19.32 -61.13
N PHE A 188 24.68 -18.79 -60.03
CA PHE A 188 25.91 -17.96 -59.93
C PHE A 188 25.97 -17.37 -58.49
N SER A 189 26.89 -17.75 -57.60
CA SER A 189 28.32 -17.37 -57.46
C SER A 189 28.56 -16.03 -56.72
N GLY A 190 29.35 -16.08 -55.64
CA GLY A 190 30.12 -14.96 -55.06
C GLY A 190 29.66 -14.55 -53.66
N ALA A 191 30.30 -14.97 -52.56
CA ALA A 191 31.55 -14.43 -51.95
C ALA A 191 31.40 -12.95 -51.52
N LYS A 192 31.87 -12.42 -50.38
CA LYS A 192 32.73 -12.85 -49.26
C LYS A 192 32.74 -11.65 -48.28
N LYS A 193 32.85 -11.90 -46.95
CA LYS A 193 33.62 -11.12 -45.92
C LYS A 193 33.25 -9.62 -45.69
N SER A 194 33.46 -8.98 -44.54
CA SER A 194 34.16 -9.23 -43.28
C SER A 194 33.89 -8.07 -42.30
N SER A 195 33.98 -8.36 -41.00
CA SER A 195 34.59 -7.59 -39.88
C SER A 195 34.45 -6.05 -39.79
N THR A 196 34.10 -5.55 -38.60
CA THR A 196 34.96 -4.85 -37.59
C THR A 196 34.03 -4.26 -36.52
N ASP A 197 34.16 -4.44 -35.20
CA ASP A 197 35.25 -4.17 -34.22
C ASP A 197 35.08 -2.81 -33.48
N GLY A 198 35.43 -2.79 -32.18
CA GLY A 198 35.57 -1.62 -31.27
C GLY A 198 34.32 -1.25 -30.44
N SER A 199 34.21 -1.36 -29.11
CA SER A 199 35.04 -0.97 -27.93
C SER A 199 34.77 0.47 -27.41
N ASP A 200 34.88 0.60 -26.07
CA ASP A 200 34.87 1.80 -25.17
C ASP A 200 33.61 1.85 -24.27
N VAL A 201 33.63 1.60 -22.95
CA VAL A 201 34.47 1.99 -21.78
C VAL A 201 34.45 3.50 -21.49
N CYS A 202 33.91 3.86 -20.32
CA CYS A 202 34.30 4.95 -19.38
C CYS A 202 33.14 5.12 -18.36
N GLU A 203 33.27 4.61 -17.13
CA GLU A 203 33.81 5.26 -15.92
C GLU A 203 32.83 6.21 -15.19
N SER A 204 32.56 5.86 -13.93
CA SER A 204 31.91 6.68 -12.91
C SER A 204 32.95 7.47 -12.11
N PRO A 205 32.54 8.52 -11.39
CA PRO A 205 33.23 8.90 -10.16
C PRO A 205 32.30 8.93 -8.95
N HIS A 206 32.80 8.32 -7.88
CA HIS A 206 32.43 8.57 -6.49
C HIS A 206 32.77 10.02 -6.10
N GLY A 207 31.94 10.61 -5.25
CA GLY A 207 32.24 11.86 -4.56
C GLY A 207 31.71 11.77 -3.13
N ASP A 208 32.64 11.65 -2.18
CA ASP A 208 32.44 11.77 -0.75
C ASP A 208 32.00 13.20 -0.37
N LEU A 209 31.08 13.30 0.60
CA LEU A 209 31.02 14.31 1.68
C LEU A 209 29.97 13.88 2.72
#